data_AF-A0A1F6DB76-F1
#
_entry.id   AF-A0A1F6DB76-F1
#
_cell.length_a   1.000
_cell.length_b   1.000
_cell.length_c   1.000
_cell.angle_alpha   90.00
_cell.angle_beta   90.00
_cell.angle_gamma   90.00
#
_symmetry.space_group_name_H-M   'P 1'
#
loop_
_entity.id
_entity.type
_entity.pdbx_description
1 polymer ?
#
loop_
_entity_poly.entity_id
_entity_poly.type
_entity_poly.pdbx_seq_one_letter_code
_entity_poly.pdbx_strand_id
1 'polypeptide(L)'
;MLTTPKKAFAGFVTFVRERGVMGLAIGFILGSAVQKVVTAFVNDIVNPFAGLLLGRADGFKSFAIGPFLIGDFLAVMIDFLILAAIIYFVFKALRLERLDKPKE
;
A
#
# COMPACT_ATOMS: atom_id res chain seq x y z
N MET A 1 -41.42 1.97 -22.95
CA MET A 1 -40.54 3.11 -22.59
C MET A 1 -39.10 2.67 -22.79
N LEU A 2 -38.54 2.95 -23.97
CA LEU A 2 -37.19 2.55 -24.35
C LEU A 2 -36.19 3.58 -23.81
N THR A 3 -35.45 3.25 -22.76
CA THR A 3 -34.30 4.03 -22.32
C THR A 3 -33.24 3.97 -23.43
N THR A 4 -33.17 5.03 -24.22
CA THR A 4 -32.16 5.18 -25.27
C THR A 4 -30.76 5.02 -24.64
N PRO A 5 -29.87 4.16 -25.16
CA PRO A 5 -28.58 3.85 -24.53
C PRO A 5 -27.72 5.10 -24.26
N LYS A 6 -27.91 6.16 -25.07
CA LYS A 6 -27.26 7.46 -24.92
C LYS A 6 -27.65 8.21 -23.64
N LYS A 7 -28.89 8.06 -23.14
CA LYS A 7 -29.37 8.69 -21.90
C LYS A 7 -28.83 8.00 -20.64
N ALA A 8 -28.70 6.68 -20.67
CA ALA A 8 -28.13 5.91 -19.56
C ALA A 8 -26.63 6.24 -19.36
N PHE A 9 -25.86 6.31 -20.45
CA PHE A 9 -24.44 6.68 -20.40
C PHE A 9 -24.24 8.12 -19.90
N ALA A 10 -25.02 9.07 -20.40
CA ALA A 10 -24.97 10.45 -19.91
C ALA A 10 -25.31 10.55 -18.41
N GLY A 11 -26.32 9.81 -17.94
CA GLY A 11 -26.68 9.76 -16.52
C GLY A 11 -25.58 9.15 -15.64
N PHE A 12 -24.89 8.12 -16.13
CA PHE A 12 -23.74 7.52 -15.43
C PHE A 12 -22.55 8.49 -15.33
N VAL A 13 -22.20 9.17 -16.43
CA VAL A 13 -21.12 10.17 -16.44
C VAL A 13 -21.42 11.30 -15.46
N THR A 14 -22.67 11.77 -15.42
CA THR A 14 -23.12 12.80 -14.45
C THR A 14 -23.02 12.29 -13.01
N PHE A 15 -23.45 11.06 -12.73
CA PHE A 15 -23.34 10.45 -11.39
C PHE A 15 -21.89 10.34 -10.90
N VAL A 16 -20.99 9.84 -11.76
CA VAL A 16 -19.56 9.69 -11.45
C VAL A 16 -18.92 11.05 -11.14
N ARG A 17 -19.36 12.11 -11.83
CA ARG A 17 -18.89 13.48 -11.61
C ARG A 17 -19.47 14.12 -10.35
N GLU A 18 -20.77 14.00 -10.10
CA GLU A 18 -21.46 14.60 -8.96
C GLU A 18 -21.08 13.94 -7.62
N ARG A 19 -20.80 12.64 -7.64
CA ARG A 19 -20.44 11.88 -6.43
C ARG A 19 -18.94 11.87 -6.13
N GLY A 20 -18.13 12.60 -6.91
CA GLY A 20 -16.67 12.67 -6.71
C GLY A 20 -15.95 11.33 -6.85
N VAL A 21 -16.59 10.33 -7.48
CA VAL A 21 -16.12 8.93 -7.55
C VAL A 21 -14.81 8.83 -8.31
N MET A 22 -14.57 9.71 -9.29
CA MET A 22 -13.31 9.75 -10.04
C MET A 22 -12.10 9.99 -9.15
N GLY A 23 -12.20 10.92 -8.19
CA GLY A 23 -11.09 11.21 -7.27
C GLY A 23 -10.77 10.01 -6.39
N LEU A 24 -11.82 9.34 -5.87
CA LEU A 24 -11.69 8.13 -5.07
C LEU A 24 -11.08 6.97 -5.88
N ALA A 25 -11.55 6.76 -7.11
CA ALA A 25 -11.05 5.70 -7.99
C ALA A 25 -9.57 5.89 -8.34
N ILE A 26 -9.17 7.12 -8.69
CA ILE A 26 -7.78 7.46 -8.99
C ILE A 26 -6.91 7.26 -7.74
N GLY A 27 -7.37 7.74 -6.58
CA GLY A 27 -6.67 7.57 -5.30
C GLY A 27 -6.46 6.09 -4.94
N PHE A 28 -7.47 5.25 -5.14
CA PHE A 28 -7.37 3.82 -4.88
C PHE A 28 -6.39 3.11 -5.82
N ILE A 29 -6.46 3.38 -7.12
CA ILE A 29 -5.55 2.78 -8.11
C ILE A 29 -4.10 3.18 -7.82
N LEU A 30 -3.84 4.48 -7.61
CA LEU A 30 -2.50 4.97 -7.25
C LEU A 30 -2.02 4.39 -5.92
N GLY A 31 -2.88 4.36 -4.89
CA GLY A 31 -2.56 3.76 -3.60
C GLY A 31 -2.15 2.29 -3.72
N SER A 32 -2.87 1.51 -4.52
CA SER A 32 -2.54 0.09 -4.77
C SER A 32 -1.21 -0.09 -5.51
N ALA A 33 -0.87 0.81 -6.43
CA ALA A 33 0.39 0.76 -7.15
C ALA A 33 1.58 1.12 -6.23
N VAL A 34 1.42 2.16 -5.40
CA VAL A 34 2.43 2.54 -4.40
C VAL A 34 2.67 1.40 -3.41
N GLN A 35 1.60 0.77 -2.90
CA GLN A 35 1.73 -0.37 -2.00
C GLN A 35 2.60 -1.47 -2.60
N LYS A 36 2.39 -1.84 -3.88
CA LYS A 36 3.20 -2.87 -4.55
C LYS A 36 4.69 -2.51 -4.61
N VAL A 37 5.02 -1.25 -4.92
CA VAL A 37 6.41 -0.79 -4.98
C VAL A 37 7.08 -0.89 -3.61
N VAL A 38 6.37 -0.47 -2.54
CA VAL A 38 6.93 -0.54 -1.20
C VAL A 38 7.05 -2.00 -0.73
N THR A 39 6.07 -2.84 -0.99
CA THR A 39 6.14 -4.28 -0.69
C THR A 39 7.30 -4.96 -1.41
N ALA A 40 7.53 -4.65 -2.69
CA ALA A 40 8.69 -5.17 -3.43
C ALA A 40 10.01 -4.69 -2.79
N PHE A 41 10.12 -3.42 -2.42
CA PHE A 41 11.30 -2.90 -1.73
C PHE A 41 11.58 -3.60 -0.39
N VAL A 42 10.53 -3.84 0.41
CA VAL A 42 10.68 -4.59 1.67
C VAL A 42 11.14 -6.02 1.40
N ASN A 43 10.48 -6.72 0.49
CA ASN A 43 10.77 -8.12 0.22
C ASN A 43 12.14 -8.34 -0.44
N ASP A 44 12.54 -7.46 -1.36
CA ASP A 44 13.72 -7.66 -2.19
C ASP A 44 14.98 -7.03 -1.58
N ILE A 45 14.82 -6.01 -0.72
CA ILE A 45 15.93 -5.31 -0.09
C ILE A 45 15.93 -5.57 1.41
N VAL A 46 14.87 -5.19 2.12
CA VAL A 46 14.89 -5.23 3.59
C VAL A 46 14.94 -6.66 4.14
N ASN A 47 14.16 -7.59 3.58
CA ASN A 47 14.08 -8.97 4.07
C ASN A 47 15.40 -9.73 3.91
N PRO A 48 16.13 -9.64 2.78
CA PRO A 48 17.49 -10.20 2.68
C PRO A 48 18.47 -9.59 3.69
N PHE A 49 18.45 -8.27 3.90
CA PHE A 49 19.32 -7.63 4.89
C PHE A 49 18.99 -8.04 6.32
N ALA A 50 17.70 -8.16 6.66
CA ALA A 50 17.24 -8.65 7.95
C ALA A 50 17.60 -10.14 8.16
N GLY A 51 17.46 -10.97 7.12
CA GLY A 51 17.85 -12.38 7.14
C GLY A 51 19.35 -12.59 7.34
N LEU A 52 20.18 -11.76 6.71
CA LEU A 52 21.64 -11.78 6.89
C LEU A 52 22.06 -11.41 8.33
N LEU A 53 21.44 -10.41 8.95
CA LEU A 53 21.73 -10.01 10.34
C LEU A 53 21.30 -11.06 11.37
N LEU A 54 20.31 -11.89 11.04
CA LEU A 54 19.80 -12.96 11.90
C LEU A 54 20.42 -14.33 11.60
N GLY A 55 21.39 -14.39 10.67
CA GLY A 55 22.27 -15.55 10.47
C GLY A 55 21.67 -16.72 9.69
N ARG A 56 20.54 -16.56 8.99
CA ARG A 56 20.00 -17.58 8.07
C ARG A 56 19.49 -16.92 6.79
N ALA A 57 19.98 -17.42 5.65
CA ALA A 57 19.62 -16.99 4.30
C ALA A 57 18.10 -17.11 4.01
N ASP A 58 17.38 -17.87 4.83
CA ASP A 58 15.94 -17.84 4.95
C ASP A 58 15.57 -16.98 6.16
N GLY A 59 15.06 -15.76 5.91
CA GLY A 59 14.54 -14.87 6.95
C GLY A 59 13.46 -15.53 7.82
N PHE A 60 12.86 -14.78 8.74
CA PHE A 60 11.90 -15.19 9.79
C PHE A 60 10.91 -16.35 9.49
N LYS A 61 10.59 -16.67 8.23
CA LYS A 61 9.91 -17.88 7.77
C LYS A 61 10.59 -19.20 8.18
N SER A 62 11.90 -19.22 8.41
CA SER A 62 12.65 -20.41 8.85
C SER A 62 12.58 -20.64 10.37
N PHE A 63 11.98 -19.74 11.17
CA PHE A 63 11.91 -19.92 12.62
C PHE A 63 10.76 -20.86 13.01
N ALA A 64 10.95 -22.15 12.75
CA ALA A 64 10.11 -23.22 13.28
C ALA A 64 10.68 -23.71 14.61
N ILE A 65 10.07 -23.31 15.73
CA ILE A 65 10.20 -24.06 16.99
C ILE A 65 9.08 -25.10 17.00
N GLY A 66 9.34 -26.26 16.39
CA GLY A 66 8.36 -27.35 16.30
C GLY A 66 7.17 -27.05 15.37
N PRO A 67 6.00 -27.70 15.55
CA PRO A 67 4.86 -27.65 14.62
C PRO A 67 4.02 -26.36 14.70
N PHE A 68 4.41 -25.39 15.53
CA PHE A 68 3.71 -24.12 15.66
C PHE A 68 4.44 -23.02 14.85
N LEU A 69 3.76 -22.47 13.86
CA LEU A 69 4.22 -21.40 12.95
C LEU A 69 4.30 -20.01 13.64
N ILE A 70 4.81 -19.95 14.87
CA ILE A 70 4.99 -18.69 15.63
C ILE A 70 5.93 -17.73 14.86
N GLY A 71 6.89 -18.28 14.11
CA GLY A 71 7.80 -17.50 13.26
C GLY A 71 7.14 -16.77 12.09
N ASP A 72 6.09 -17.33 11.49
CA ASP A 72 5.40 -16.71 10.34
C ASP A 72 4.58 -15.48 10.77
N PHE A 73 3.88 -15.61 11.90
CA PHE A 73 3.15 -14.48 12.48
C PHE A 73 4.10 -13.33 12.88
N LEU A 74 5.24 -13.66 13.48
CA LEU A 74 6.24 -12.66 13.87
C LEU A 74 6.89 -12.01 12.63
N ALA A 75 7.13 -12.78 11.56
CA ALA A 75 7.61 -12.25 10.28
C ALA A 75 6.64 -11.21 9.71
N VAL A 76 5.35 -11.55 9.64
CA VAL A 76 4.31 -10.63 9.14
C VAL A 76 4.20 -9.37 10.01
N MET A 77 4.33 -9.50 11.33
CA MET A 77 4.34 -8.35 12.24
C MET A 77 5.55 -7.42 11.99
N ILE A 78 6.73 -7.98 11.72
CA ILE A 78 7.94 -7.22 11.42
C ILE A 78 7.83 -6.54 10.05
N ASP A 79 7.36 -7.26 9.03
CA ASP A 79 7.08 -6.73 7.69
C ASP A 79 6.11 -5.55 7.75
N PHE A 80 5.05 -5.67 8.56
CA PHE A 80 4.10 -4.58 8.78
C PHE A 80 4.76 -3.35 9.42
N LEU A 81 5.60 -3.54 10.45
CA LEU A 81 6.30 -2.45 11.12
C LEU A 81 7.28 -1.73 10.17
N ILE A 82 8.00 -2.49 9.35
CA ILE A 82 8.92 -1.97 8.33
C ILE A 82 8.13 -1.19 7.27
N LEU A 83 7.03 -1.76 6.76
CA LEU A 83 6.17 -1.10 5.78
C LEU A 83 5.63 0.23 6.32
N ALA A 84 5.14 0.24 7.56
CA ALA A 84 4.66 1.44 8.22
C ALA A 84 5.77 2.49 8.38
N ALA A 85 6.98 2.07 8.77
CA ALA A 85 8.13 2.96 8.90
C ALA A 85 8.54 3.57 7.55
N ILE A 86 8.62 2.78 6.48
CA ILE A 86 8.99 3.28 5.15
C ILE A 86 7.94 4.26 4.62
N ILE A 87 6.65 3.94 4.75
CA ILE A 87 5.58 4.86 4.35
C ILE A 87 5.71 6.18 5.13
N TYR A 88 5.91 6.13 6.45
CA TYR A 88 6.15 7.34 7.25
C TYR A 88 7.36 8.14 6.74
N PHE A 89 8.49 7.49 6.51
CA PHE A 89 9.71 8.17 6.03
C PHE A 89 9.53 8.76 4.64
N VAL A 90 8.87 8.07 3.71
CA VAL A 90 8.59 8.59 2.36
C VAL A 90 7.67 9.81 2.42
N PHE A 91 6.59 9.74 3.19
CA PHE A 91 5.67 10.87 3.37
C PHE A 91 6.36 12.09 4.00
N LYS A 92 7.22 11.84 4.99
CA LYS A 92 8.04 12.86 5.65
C LYS A 92 9.11 13.46 4.73
N ALA A 93 9.79 12.63 3.95
CA ALA A 93 10.82 13.06 3.00
C ALA A 93 10.23 13.93 1.88
N LEU A 94 9.04 13.57 1.39
CA LEU A 94 8.31 14.33 0.39
C LEU A 94 7.72 15.64 0.94
N ARG A 95 7.81 15.89 2.26
CA ARG A 95 7.30 17.10 2.93
C ARG A 95 5.87 17.47 2.50
N LEU A 96 5.02 16.46 2.26
CA LEU A 96 3.60 16.69 1.94
C LEU A 96 2.87 17.43 3.08
N GLU A 97 3.46 17.41 4.29
CA GLU A 97 3.12 18.26 5.43
C GLU A 97 3.06 19.78 5.10
N ARG A 98 3.73 20.24 4.03
CA ARG A 98 3.77 21.66 3.63
C ARG A 98 2.73 22.03 2.57
N LEU A 99 2.06 21.06 1.95
CA LEU A 99 1.02 21.32 0.93
C LEU A 99 -0.33 21.70 1.53
N ASP A 100 -0.47 21.55 2.84
CA ASP A 100 -1.68 21.89 3.59
C ASP A 100 -1.62 23.29 4.20
N LYS A 101 -0.61 24.10 3.87
CA LYS A 101 -0.67 25.53 4.17
C LYS A 101 -1.67 26.16 3.20
N PRO A 102 -2.83 26.67 3.65
CA PRO A 102 -3.62 27.56 2.84
C PRO A 102 -2.67 28.70 2.47
N LYS A 103 -2.43 28.89 1.17
CA LYS A 103 -1.77 30.10 0.69
C LYS A 103 -2.64 31.27 1.13
N GLU A 104 -2.23 31.97 2.17
CA GLU A 104 -2.44 33.42 2.21
C GLU A 104 -1.64 34.07 1.07
#